data_AF-A0A1Y4L0B2-F1
#
_entry.id   AF-A0A1Y4L0B2-F1
#
_cell.length_a   1.000
_cell.length_b   1.000
_cell.length_c   1.000
_cell.angle_alpha   90.00
_cell.angle_beta   90.00
_cell.angle_gamma   90.00
#
_symmetry.space_group_name_H-M   'P 1'
#
loop_
_entity.id
_entity.type
_entity.pdbx_description
1 polymer ?
#
loop_
_entity_poly.entity_id
_entity_poly.type
_entity_poly.pdbx_seq_one_letter_code
_entity_poly.pdbx_strand_id
1 'polypeptide(L)'
;MTTDEMLARLPDEQPDFEELQEVIGRELKGKLFARRIGMDEDPFSLSPYPHWECVCTACGKKFEADVKDKLKDMTVCPMCGGKVEPHRWMFRRGGKLTSAFLFYHLFRGIGREIWVRSWRVSQRLNWDGLEIDYEPMSIYHFEDDTAEKWKLGWQGWKPIKTIRMDTWKPNSFSYEYYPAFVGAISKKTIKGSCLEYSQLDRAIEYEFPLIEYIGFYLKNPSVEYLWKSNCIRLLCDYFNGRKDDVRRAVNLKAKTFKGLFRGADKREMKIIPQLHAREIIWFHWLYQAGVIRAD
;
A
#
# COMPACT_ATOMS: atom_id res chain seq x y z
N MET A 1 -7.52 -22.69 -9.59
CA MET A 1 -8.24 -23.05 -8.34
C MET A 1 -9.70 -22.59 -8.43
N THR A 2 -10.65 -23.39 -7.97
CA THR A 2 -12.07 -22.99 -7.87
C THR A 2 -12.30 -22.02 -6.70
N THR A 3 -13.46 -21.35 -6.64
CA THR A 3 -13.77 -20.47 -5.49
C THR A 3 -13.85 -21.23 -4.17
N ASP A 4 -14.40 -22.44 -4.17
CA ASP A 4 -14.54 -23.25 -2.95
C ASP A 4 -13.19 -23.77 -2.46
N GLU A 5 -12.33 -24.24 -3.38
CA GLU A 5 -10.94 -24.60 -3.05
C GLU A 5 -10.16 -23.40 -2.50
N MET A 6 -10.37 -22.23 -3.10
CA MET A 6 -9.73 -20.99 -2.65
C MET A 6 -10.14 -20.68 -1.21
N LEU A 7 -11.43 -20.71 -0.89
CA LEU A 7 -11.94 -20.42 0.45
C LEU A 7 -11.46 -21.45 1.48
N ALA A 8 -11.36 -22.72 1.11
CA ALA A 8 -10.89 -23.78 2.00
C ALA A 8 -9.39 -23.66 2.35
N ARG A 9 -8.59 -23.08 1.46
CA ARG A 9 -7.13 -22.98 1.61
C ARG A 9 -6.66 -21.63 2.13
N LEU A 10 -7.51 -20.61 2.04
CA LEU A 10 -7.23 -19.26 2.44
C LEU A 10 -6.97 -19.19 3.95
N PRO A 11 -5.77 -18.77 4.38
CA PRO A 11 -5.50 -18.55 5.80
C PRO A 11 -6.51 -17.59 6.42
N ASP A 12 -6.97 -17.93 7.62
CA ASP A 12 -7.87 -17.08 8.42
C ASP A 12 -7.07 -16.00 9.14
N GLU A 13 -6.46 -15.13 8.34
CA GLU A 13 -5.71 -13.97 8.82
C GLU A 13 -6.52 -12.69 8.56
N GLN A 14 -6.63 -11.87 9.61
CA GLN A 14 -7.23 -10.55 9.57
C GLN A 14 -6.14 -9.49 9.79
N PRO A 15 -6.37 -8.24 9.35
CA PRO A 15 -5.45 -7.15 9.66
C PRO A 15 -5.34 -6.97 11.17
N ASP A 16 -4.13 -6.70 11.66
CA ASP A 16 -3.95 -6.32 13.05
C ASP A 16 -4.46 -4.89 13.27
N PHE A 17 -5.22 -4.69 14.35
CA PHE A 17 -5.82 -3.39 14.64
C PHE A 17 -4.74 -2.34 14.95
N GLU A 18 -3.67 -2.72 15.65
CA GLU A 18 -2.57 -1.80 15.97
C GLU A 18 -1.88 -1.35 14.68
N GLU A 19 -1.58 -2.28 13.78
CA GLU A 19 -1.01 -1.98 12.47
C GLU A 19 -1.91 -1.02 11.65
N LEU A 20 -3.21 -1.28 11.58
CA LEU A 20 -4.15 -0.38 10.89
C LEU A 20 -4.13 1.02 11.50
N GLN A 21 -4.02 1.12 12.83
CA GLN A 21 -3.96 2.39 13.51
C GLN A 21 -2.62 3.11 13.32
N GLU A 22 -1.52 2.38 13.25
CA GLU A 22 -0.21 2.93 12.88
C GLU A 22 -0.22 3.52 11.47
N VAL A 23 -0.82 2.82 10.49
CA VAL A 23 -1.00 3.34 9.13
C VAL A 23 -1.79 4.64 9.16
N ILE A 24 -2.89 4.70 9.92
CA ILE A 24 -3.68 5.93 10.07
C ILE A 24 -2.85 7.05 10.71
N GLY A 25 -2.12 6.77 11.78
CA GLY A 25 -1.33 7.76 12.50
C GLY A 25 -0.13 8.30 11.73
N ARG A 26 0.50 7.45 10.90
CA ARG A 26 1.73 7.78 10.16
C ARG A 26 1.45 8.39 8.79
N GLU A 27 0.54 7.80 8.03
CA GLU A 27 0.37 8.10 6.60
C GLU A 27 -0.79 9.08 6.35
N LEU A 28 -1.74 9.17 7.27
CA LEU A 28 -2.92 10.02 7.12
C LEU A 28 -2.82 11.27 7.98
N LYS A 29 -3.38 12.36 7.48
CA LYS A 29 -3.40 13.63 8.22
C LYS A 29 -4.23 13.47 9.49
N GLY A 30 -3.58 13.59 10.65
CA GLY A 30 -4.22 13.60 11.95
C GLY A 30 -5.23 14.74 12.08
N LYS A 31 -6.38 14.44 12.67
CA LYS A 31 -7.45 15.39 12.98
C LYS A 31 -7.79 15.27 14.47
N LEU A 32 -8.13 16.39 15.08
CA LEU A 32 -8.61 16.45 16.46
C LEU A 32 -10.06 16.91 16.45
N PHE A 33 -10.98 16.04 16.81
CA PHE A 33 -12.39 16.38 16.92
C PHE A 33 -12.73 16.74 18.35
N ALA A 34 -13.34 17.90 18.57
CA ALA A 34 -13.76 18.33 19.89
C ALA A 34 -15.22 18.81 19.93
N ARG A 35 -15.90 18.52 21.04
CA ARG A 35 -17.19 19.11 21.42
C ARG A 35 -17.13 19.65 22.84
N ARG A 36 -17.94 20.66 23.14
CA ARG A 36 -18.08 21.17 24.51
C ARG A 36 -19.09 20.34 25.28
N ILE A 37 -18.76 20.01 26.51
CA ILE A 37 -19.64 19.35 27.48
C ILE A 37 -19.82 20.29 28.68
N GLY A 38 -20.96 20.21 29.38
CA GLY A 38 -21.23 21.01 30.59
C GLY A 38 -21.67 22.45 30.31
N MET A 39 -22.13 22.75 29.08
CA MET A 39 -22.77 24.04 28.76
C MET A 39 -24.27 23.93 28.48
N ASP A 40 -24.78 22.72 28.23
CA ASP A 40 -26.19 22.47 27.98
C ASP A 40 -26.69 21.31 28.87
N GLU A 41 -27.87 21.54 29.45
CA GLU A 41 -28.77 20.62 30.17
C GLU A 41 -28.78 20.69 31.71
N ASP A 42 -29.90 21.29 32.18
CA ASP A 42 -30.43 21.38 33.53
C ASP A 42 -29.70 22.30 34.54
N PRO A 43 -30.28 23.46 34.93
CA PRO A 43 -29.75 24.31 36.01
C PRO A 43 -29.76 23.65 37.40
N PHE A 44 -30.38 22.47 37.54
CA PHE A 44 -30.37 21.65 38.75
C PHE A 44 -29.47 20.41 38.66
N SER A 45 -28.83 20.15 37.51
CA SER A 45 -27.82 19.10 37.44
C SER A 45 -26.55 19.56 38.15
N LEU A 46 -25.87 18.64 38.85
CA LEU A 46 -24.46 18.77 39.21
C LEU A 46 -23.66 18.68 37.89
N SER A 47 -23.77 19.70 37.06
CA SER A 47 -23.21 19.71 35.71
C SER A 47 -21.69 19.57 35.81
N PRO A 48 -21.05 18.68 35.02
CA PRO A 48 -19.61 18.59 35.02
C PRO A 48 -19.01 19.94 34.60
N TYR A 49 -17.87 20.30 35.21
CA TYR A 49 -17.11 21.50 34.83
C TYR A 49 -16.99 21.59 33.30
N PRO A 50 -17.24 22.76 32.68
CA PRO A 50 -17.24 22.87 31.23
C PRO A 50 -15.86 22.52 30.66
N HIS A 51 -15.82 21.48 29.84
CA HIS A 51 -14.60 20.96 29.21
C HIS A 51 -14.83 20.66 27.73
N TRP A 52 -13.76 20.56 26.96
CA TRP A 52 -13.75 19.95 25.65
C TRP A 52 -13.59 18.44 25.79
N GLU A 53 -14.49 17.68 25.20
CA GLU A 53 -14.28 16.27 24.95
C GLU A 53 -13.65 16.11 23.56
N CYS A 54 -12.43 15.57 23.52
CA CYS A 54 -11.56 15.51 22.35
C CYS A 54 -11.31 14.06 21.91
N VAL A 55 -11.19 13.85 20.60
CA VAL A 55 -10.81 12.56 19.99
C VAL A 55 -9.78 12.80 18.89
N CYS A 56 -8.63 12.14 19.01
CA CYS A 56 -7.55 12.24 18.03
C CYS A 56 -7.62 11.08 17.02
N THR A 57 -7.74 11.39 15.72
CA THR A 57 -7.80 10.37 14.66
C THR A 57 -6.48 9.64 14.42
N ALA A 58 -5.35 10.25 14.79
CA ALA A 58 -4.04 9.66 14.59
C ALA A 58 -3.70 8.56 15.61
N CYS A 59 -4.17 8.69 16.86
CA CYS A 59 -3.88 7.70 17.91
C CYS A 59 -5.12 7.02 18.48
N GLY A 60 -6.32 7.37 18.02
CA GLY A 60 -7.57 6.79 18.49
C GLY A 60 -8.05 7.27 19.87
N LYS A 61 -7.17 7.93 20.65
CA LYS A 61 -7.45 8.25 22.06
C LYS A 61 -8.48 9.37 22.20
N LYS A 62 -9.37 9.16 23.16
CA LYS A 62 -10.34 10.13 23.68
C LYS A 62 -9.79 10.75 24.98
N PHE A 63 -9.93 12.06 25.14
CA PHE A 63 -9.46 12.78 26.33
C PHE A 63 -10.23 14.08 26.55
N GLU A 64 -10.10 14.66 27.74
CA GLU A 64 -10.72 15.93 28.11
C GLU A 64 -9.69 17.07 28.10
N ALA A 65 -10.11 18.29 27.71
CA ALA A 65 -9.29 19.50 27.77
C ALA A 65 -10.09 20.69 28.33
N ASP A 66 -9.43 21.68 28.92
CA ASP A 66 -10.11 22.84 29.52
C ASP A 66 -10.75 23.72 28.43
N VAL A 67 -11.97 24.23 28.63
CA VAL A 67 -12.65 25.14 27.68
C VAL A 67 -11.87 26.43 27.42
N LYS A 68 -10.97 26.82 28.34
CA LYS A 68 -10.06 27.95 28.13
C LYS A 68 -9.17 27.77 26.90
N ASP A 69 -8.84 26.53 26.55
CA ASP A 69 -8.11 26.24 25.34
C ASP A 69 -8.98 26.50 24.12
N LYS A 70 -8.50 27.37 23.23
CA LYS A 70 -9.17 27.61 21.96
C LYS A 70 -8.90 26.40 21.05
N LEU A 71 -9.96 25.70 20.65
CA LEU A 71 -9.87 24.53 19.76
C LEU A 71 -8.95 24.74 18.56
N LYS A 72 -9.02 25.91 17.90
CA LYS A 72 -8.18 26.24 16.74
C LYS A 72 -6.67 26.23 17.01
N ASP A 73 -6.27 26.39 18.27
CA ASP A 73 -4.88 26.46 18.70
C ASP A 73 -4.38 25.06 19.16
N MET A 74 -5.26 24.05 19.24
CA MET A 74 -4.93 22.65 19.57
C MET A 74 -4.41 21.90 18.33
N THR A 75 -3.25 22.30 17.81
CA THR A 75 -2.66 21.73 16.58
C THR A 75 -1.73 20.55 16.82
N VAL A 76 -1.56 20.14 18.07
CA VAL A 76 -0.77 18.97 18.49
C VAL A 76 -1.62 18.14 19.45
N CYS A 77 -1.67 16.83 19.21
CA CYS A 77 -2.38 15.93 20.11
C CYS A 77 -1.57 15.75 21.40
N PRO A 78 -2.11 16.06 22.58
CA PRO A 78 -1.39 15.89 23.85
C PRO A 78 -1.13 14.42 24.19
N MET A 79 -1.90 13.50 23.61
CA MET A 79 -1.81 12.07 23.91
C MET A 79 -0.76 11.32 23.10
N CYS A 80 -0.39 11.82 21.92
CA CYS A 80 0.60 11.16 21.06
C CYS A 80 1.68 12.11 20.50
N GLY A 81 1.59 13.42 20.75
CA GLY A 81 2.52 14.42 20.20
C GLY A 81 2.40 14.67 18.70
N GLY A 82 1.50 13.96 18.00
CA GLY A 82 1.29 14.10 16.57
C GLY A 82 0.66 15.44 16.19
N LYS A 83 1.04 15.98 15.02
CA LYS A 83 0.38 17.17 14.44
C LYS A 83 -1.05 16.81 14.04
N VAL A 84 -2.00 17.67 14.41
CA VAL A 84 -3.43 17.46 14.16
C VAL A 84 -4.09 18.73 13.63
N GLU A 85 -5.12 18.55 12.81
CA GLU A 85 -6.02 19.62 12.40
C GLU A 85 -7.27 19.65 13.31
N PRO A 86 -7.53 20.74 14.04
CA PRO A 86 -8.66 20.81 14.95
C PRO A 86 -9.98 21.03 14.22
N HIS A 87 -10.99 20.24 14.57
CA HIS A 87 -12.33 20.27 14.00
C HIS A 87 -13.41 20.19 15.09
N ARG A 88 -14.53 20.85 14.87
CA ARG A 88 -15.71 20.66 15.73
C ARG A 88 -16.40 19.33 15.42
N TRP A 89 -16.80 18.64 16.47
CA TRP A 89 -17.55 17.40 16.41
C TRP A 89 -19.05 17.71 16.28
N MET A 90 -19.55 17.91 15.05
CA MET A 90 -20.93 18.39 14.78
C MET A 90 -21.78 17.48 13.86
N PHE A 91 -21.46 16.19 13.70
CA PHE A 91 -22.22 15.34 12.76
C PHE A 91 -23.57 14.87 13.34
N ARG A 92 -24.62 14.90 12.50
CA ARG A 92 -26.03 14.83 12.95
C ARG A 92 -26.64 13.42 13.06
N ARG A 93 -25.94 12.34 12.70
CA ARG A 93 -26.23 10.89 12.95
C ARG A 93 -25.31 10.02 12.08
N GLY A 94 -25.04 8.76 12.47
CA GLY A 94 -24.39 7.74 11.61
C GLY A 94 -22.86 7.78 11.51
N GLY A 95 -22.22 8.54 12.39
CA GLY A 95 -20.77 8.71 12.38
C GLY A 95 -20.24 9.63 11.30
N LYS A 96 -19.03 10.13 11.47
CA LYS A 96 -18.29 10.87 10.44
C LYS A 96 -17.12 10.03 9.96
N LEU A 97 -17.09 9.69 8.67
CA LEU A 97 -15.90 9.11 8.06
C LEU A 97 -14.73 10.10 8.19
N THR A 98 -13.70 9.71 8.93
CA THR A 98 -12.51 10.54 9.16
C THR A 98 -11.40 10.24 8.17
N SER A 99 -11.26 8.94 7.84
CA SER A 99 -10.20 8.37 7.02
C SER A 99 -10.70 7.09 6.32
N ALA A 100 -10.17 6.83 5.13
CA ALA A 100 -10.43 5.59 4.39
C ALA A 100 -9.24 5.26 3.47
N PHE A 101 -8.89 3.98 3.37
CA PHE A 101 -7.77 3.50 2.56
C PHE A 101 -7.90 2.02 2.19
N LEU A 102 -7.13 1.59 1.19
CA LEU A 102 -6.93 0.17 0.88
C LEU A 102 -5.73 -0.36 1.65
N PHE A 103 -5.89 -1.54 2.26
CA PHE A 103 -4.82 -2.21 2.98
C PHE A 103 -4.55 -3.59 2.37
N TYR A 104 -3.30 -3.88 2.04
CA TYR A 104 -2.86 -5.16 1.48
C TYR A 104 -2.09 -5.94 2.53
N HIS A 105 -2.66 -7.06 2.98
CA HIS A 105 -2.02 -7.94 3.93
C HIS A 105 -1.50 -9.20 3.21
N LEU A 106 -0.20 -9.49 3.36
CA LEU A 106 0.44 -10.66 2.77
C LEU A 106 0.64 -11.75 3.82
N PHE A 107 0.26 -12.97 3.49
CA PHE A 107 0.33 -14.11 4.39
C PHE A 107 0.83 -15.37 3.69
N ARG A 108 1.35 -16.28 4.49
CA ARG A 108 2.03 -17.49 4.03
C ARG A 108 1.01 -18.58 3.76
N GLY A 109 1.04 -19.13 2.55
CA GLY A 109 0.26 -20.32 2.20
C GLY A 109 1.01 -21.62 2.47
N ILE A 110 0.45 -22.72 1.96
CA ILE A 110 1.07 -24.05 2.02
C ILE A 110 2.24 -24.10 1.03
N GLY A 111 3.32 -24.80 1.40
CA GLY A 111 4.45 -25.02 0.50
C GLY A 111 5.15 -23.70 0.14
N ARG A 112 5.13 -23.32 -1.14
CA ARG A 112 5.77 -22.10 -1.65
C ARG A 112 4.80 -20.94 -1.86
N GLU A 113 3.53 -21.12 -1.54
CA GLU A 113 2.48 -20.13 -1.82
C GLU A 113 2.58 -18.86 -0.99
N ILE A 114 2.15 -17.77 -1.61
CA ILE A 114 1.86 -16.49 -0.97
C ILE A 114 0.45 -16.10 -1.32
N TRP A 115 -0.24 -15.61 -0.31
CA TRP A 115 -1.57 -15.07 -0.45
C TRP A 115 -1.56 -13.60 -0.06
N VAL A 116 -2.42 -12.82 -0.71
CA VAL A 116 -2.63 -11.41 -0.36
C VAL A 116 -4.12 -11.17 -0.26
N ARG A 117 -4.56 -10.47 0.77
CA ARG A 117 -5.94 -10.00 0.88
C ARG A 117 -5.94 -8.48 0.94
N SER A 118 -6.75 -7.86 0.09
CA SER A 118 -6.99 -6.43 0.16
C SER A 118 -8.24 -6.15 0.98
N TRP A 119 -8.18 -5.10 1.79
CA TRP A 119 -9.24 -4.66 2.69
C TRP A 119 -9.56 -3.19 2.42
N ARG A 120 -10.85 -2.85 2.45
CA ARG A 120 -11.30 -1.46 2.54
C ARG A 120 -11.39 -1.10 4.01
N VAL A 121 -10.48 -0.26 4.47
CA VAL A 121 -10.42 0.18 5.86
C VAL A 121 -11.07 1.56 5.96
N SER A 122 -12.00 1.71 6.88
CA SER A 122 -12.72 2.95 7.16
C SER A 122 -12.58 3.30 8.63
N GLN A 123 -12.16 4.51 8.94
CA GLN A 123 -12.22 5.04 10.30
C GLN A 123 -13.40 6.00 10.40
N ARG A 124 -14.28 5.75 11.37
CA ARG A 124 -15.46 6.58 11.64
C ARG A 124 -15.38 7.13 13.05
N LEU A 125 -15.68 8.42 13.19
CA LEU A 125 -15.93 9.03 14.49
C LEU A 125 -17.41 8.90 14.81
N ASN A 126 -17.74 8.25 15.92
CA ASN A 126 -19.07 8.05 16.50
C ASN A 126 -19.12 8.63 17.92
N TRP A 127 -20.31 8.67 18.54
CA TRP A 127 -20.52 9.19 19.91
C TRP A 127 -19.58 8.57 20.95
N ASP A 128 -19.25 7.29 20.78
CA ASP A 128 -18.40 6.53 21.70
C ASP A 128 -16.89 6.72 21.43
N GLY A 129 -16.51 7.27 20.28
CA GLY A 129 -15.12 7.46 19.88
C GLY A 129 -14.86 7.06 18.43
N LEU A 130 -13.64 6.64 18.15
CA LEU A 130 -13.26 6.16 16.82
C LEU A 130 -13.49 4.66 16.69
N GLU A 131 -14.12 4.28 15.60
CA GLU A 131 -14.33 2.91 15.17
C GLU A 131 -13.56 2.70 13.87
N ILE A 132 -12.89 1.55 13.75
CA ILE A 132 -12.21 1.13 12.53
C ILE A 132 -12.93 -0.10 12.01
N ASP A 133 -13.51 0.03 10.83
CA ASP A 133 -14.13 -1.05 10.08
C ASP A 133 -13.19 -1.50 8.97
N TYR A 134 -13.13 -2.80 8.70
CA TYR A 134 -12.44 -3.34 7.54
C TYR A 134 -13.29 -4.39 6.83
N GLU A 135 -13.43 -4.22 5.52
CA GLU A 135 -14.19 -5.14 4.67
C GLU A 135 -13.28 -5.76 3.60
N PRO A 136 -13.29 -7.09 3.41
CA PRO A 136 -12.47 -7.71 2.38
C PRO A 136 -12.92 -7.25 0.99
N MET A 137 -11.95 -7.02 0.10
CA MET A 137 -12.20 -6.53 -1.26
C MET A 137 -11.76 -7.54 -2.32
N SER A 138 -10.50 -7.97 -2.27
CA SER A 138 -9.96 -8.98 -3.17
C SER A 138 -9.06 -9.95 -2.44
N ILE A 139 -8.93 -11.15 -3.01
CA ILE A 139 -7.95 -12.17 -2.63
C ILE A 139 -7.06 -12.42 -3.83
N TYR A 140 -5.77 -12.50 -3.58
CA TYR A 140 -4.75 -12.82 -4.56
C TYR A 140 -4.01 -14.06 -4.09
N HIS A 141 -3.74 -14.97 -5.03
CA HIS A 141 -2.99 -16.18 -4.79
C HIS A 141 -1.79 -16.19 -5.74
N PHE A 142 -0.62 -16.49 -5.21
CA PHE A 142 0.64 -16.53 -5.93
C PHE A 142 1.40 -17.81 -5.62
N GLU A 143 1.81 -18.49 -6.68
CA GLU A 143 2.71 -19.66 -6.67
C GLU A 143 3.73 -19.47 -7.81
N ASP A 144 4.79 -20.28 -7.87
CA ASP A 144 5.97 -20.07 -8.72
C ASP A 144 5.65 -19.61 -10.17
N ASP A 145 4.61 -20.16 -10.80
CA ASP A 145 4.15 -19.76 -12.16
C ASP A 145 2.68 -19.29 -12.22
N THR A 146 2.03 -19.18 -11.07
CA THR A 146 0.58 -18.92 -10.98
C THR A 146 0.31 -17.61 -10.29
N ALA A 147 -0.57 -16.82 -10.88
CA ALA A 147 -1.17 -15.66 -10.24
C ALA A 147 -2.67 -15.73 -10.48
N GLU A 148 -3.45 -15.67 -9.42
CA GLU A 148 -4.92 -15.70 -9.46
C GLU A 148 -5.49 -14.58 -8.60
N LYS A 149 -6.67 -14.08 -8.97
CA LYS A 149 -7.38 -13.04 -8.24
C LYS A 149 -8.86 -13.37 -8.13
N TRP A 150 -9.43 -13.17 -6.95
CA TRP A 150 -10.87 -13.14 -6.71
C TRP A 150 -11.25 -11.78 -6.16
N LYS A 151 -12.43 -11.29 -6.57
CA LYS A 151 -13.01 -10.05 -6.06
C LYS A 151 -14.33 -10.34 -5.39
N LEU A 152 -14.55 -9.74 -4.22
CA LEU A 152 -15.82 -9.85 -3.53
C LEU A 152 -16.85 -8.95 -4.21
N GLY A 153 -17.98 -9.55 -4.60
CA GLY A 153 -19.16 -8.86 -5.08
C GLY A 153 -20.40 -9.27 -4.29
N TRP A 154 -21.56 -8.78 -4.70
CA TRP A 154 -22.83 -9.05 -3.99
C TRP A 154 -23.24 -10.53 -4.01
N GLN A 155 -22.80 -11.28 -5.03
CA GLN A 155 -23.03 -12.73 -5.15
C GLN A 155 -21.85 -13.55 -4.58
N GLY A 156 -21.02 -12.94 -3.72
CA GLY A 156 -19.82 -13.56 -3.17
C GLY A 156 -18.58 -13.39 -4.05
N TRP A 157 -17.61 -14.27 -3.83
CA TRP A 157 -16.29 -14.23 -4.47
C TRP A 157 -16.35 -14.69 -5.93
N LYS A 158 -15.77 -13.89 -6.83
CA LYS A 158 -15.68 -14.22 -8.26
C LYS A 158 -14.24 -14.12 -8.78
N PRO A 159 -13.77 -15.10 -9.57
CA PRO A 159 -12.46 -15.03 -10.18
C PRO A 159 -12.40 -13.91 -11.22
N ILE A 160 -11.26 -13.22 -11.30
CA ILE A 160 -11.01 -12.10 -12.20
C ILE A 160 -9.73 -12.37 -12.99
N LYS A 161 -9.79 -12.23 -14.32
CA LYS A 161 -8.63 -12.43 -15.21
C LYS A 161 -7.57 -11.33 -15.08
N THR A 162 -7.98 -10.11 -14.71
CA THR A 162 -7.09 -8.97 -14.56
C THR A 162 -6.50 -8.92 -13.16
N ILE A 163 -5.22 -9.24 -13.04
CA ILE A 163 -4.48 -9.28 -11.79
C ILE A 163 -3.72 -7.95 -11.64
N ARG A 164 -4.36 -7.03 -10.93
CA ARG A 164 -3.87 -5.68 -10.64
C ARG A 164 -4.31 -5.27 -9.25
N MET A 165 -3.62 -4.31 -8.66
CA MET A 165 -4.08 -3.66 -7.43
C MET A 165 -5.51 -3.13 -7.60
N ASP A 166 -6.26 -3.24 -6.53
CA ASP A 166 -7.57 -2.63 -6.41
C ASP A 166 -7.47 -1.11 -6.33
N THR A 167 -8.55 -0.49 -6.76
CA THR A 167 -8.78 0.95 -6.66
C THR A 167 -10.09 1.16 -5.91
N TRP A 168 -10.10 2.06 -4.94
CA TRP A 168 -11.30 2.42 -4.19
C TRP A 168 -11.52 3.93 -4.24
N LYS A 169 -12.72 4.33 -4.66
CA LYS A 169 -13.12 5.73 -4.77
C LYS A 169 -14.13 6.09 -3.69
N PRO A 170 -14.13 7.35 -3.21
CA PRO A 170 -15.17 7.87 -2.31
C PRO A 170 -16.58 7.72 -2.89
N ASN A 171 -16.74 7.95 -4.20
CA ASN A 171 -17.97 7.77 -4.94
C ASN A 171 -17.67 7.58 -6.44
N SER A 172 -18.70 7.25 -7.24
CA SER A 172 -18.57 6.99 -8.67
C SER A 172 -18.07 8.18 -9.50
N PHE A 173 -18.26 9.41 -9.01
CA PHE A 173 -17.89 10.64 -9.69
C PHE A 173 -16.53 11.19 -9.26
N SER A 174 -15.89 10.58 -8.26
CA SER A 174 -14.58 10.99 -7.78
C SER A 174 -13.50 10.68 -8.83
N TYR A 175 -12.67 11.68 -9.13
CA TYR A 175 -11.41 11.48 -9.85
C TYR A 175 -10.28 11.01 -8.93
N GLU A 176 -10.45 11.22 -7.62
CA GLU A 176 -9.51 10.80 -6.59
C GLU A 176 -9.82 9.39 -6.09
N TYR A 177 -8.76 8.67 -5.74
CA TYR A 177 -8.81 7.35 -5.12
C TYR A 177 -8.34 7.47 -3.67
N TYR A 178 -8.92 6.65 -2.81
CA TYR A 178 -8.32 6.44 -1.50
C TYR A 178 -6.93 5.80 -1.65
N PRO A 179 -5.97 6.20 -0.79
CA PRO A 179 -4.61 5.67 -0.85
C PRO A 179 -4.59 4.16 -0.56
N ALA A 180 -3.53 3.50 -0.98
CA ALA A 180 -3.29 2.09 -0.76
C ALA A 180 -1.99 1.88 0.03
N PHE A 181 -2.05 1.05 1.06
CA PHE A 181 -0.92 0.73 1.91
C PHE A 181 -0.71 -0.78 1.96
N VAL A 182 0.55 -1.17 2.12
CA VAL A 182 0.97 -2.56 2.28
C VAL A 182 1.34 -2.77 3.73
N GLY A 183 0.78 -3.80 4.35
CA GLY A 183 1.12 -4.20 5.71
C GLY A 183 2.57 -4.66 5.82
N ALA A 184 3.06 -4.75 7.06
CA ALA A 184 4.37 -5.26 7.39
C ALA A 184 4.55 -6.68 6.83
N ILE A 185 5.63 -6.88 6.08
CA ILE A 185 5.94 -8.17 5.49
C ILE A 185 7.01 -8.84 6.34
N SER A 186 6.61 -9.85 7.11
CA SER A 186 7.57 -10.57 7.94
C SER A 186 8.52 -11.41 7.08
N LYS A 187 9.78 -11.52 7.50
CA LYS A 187 10.75 -12.44 6.87
C LYS A 187 10.24 -13.88 6.87
N LYS A 188 9.44 -14.27 7.88
CA LYS A 188 8.83 -15.60 7.98
C LYS A 188 7.80 -15.84 6.86
N THR A 189 7.05 -14.79 6.47
CA THR A 189 6.08 -14.86 5.38
C THR A 189 6.79 -15.15 4.05
N ILE A 190 7.94 -14.52 3.81
CA ILE A 190 8.63 -14.57 2.51
C ILE A 190 9.64 -15.73 2.40
N LYS A 191 10.27 -16.16 3.50
CA LYS A 191 11.31 -17.19 3.47
C LYS A 191 10.75 -18.53 2.96
N GLY A 192 11.45 -19.14 2.00
CA GLY A 192 11.05 -20.39 1.35
C GLY A 192 9.83 -20.28 0.43
N SER A 193 9.36 -19.07 0.13
CA SER A 193 8.20 -18.83 -0.74
C SER A 193 8.60 -18.64 -2.21
N CYS A 194 7.58 -18.57 -3.07
CA CYS A 194 7.72 -18.13 -4.45
C CYS A 194 8.25 -16.69 -4.56
N LEU A 195 8.27 -15.92 -3.46
CA LEU A 195 8.75 -14.52 -3.40
C LEU A 195 10.05 -14.34 -2.59
N GLU A 196 10.72 -15.43 -2.18
CA GLU A 196 11.91 -15.37 -1.30
C GLU A 196 12.99 -14.40 -1.79
N TYR A 197 13.20 -14.34 -3.10
CA TYR A 197 14.21 -13.50 -3.75
C TYR A 197 13.60 -12.35 -4.55
N SER A 198 12.38 -11.95 -4.22
CA SER A 198 11.65 -10.91 -4.97
C SER A 198 12.08 -9.48 -4.63
N GLN A 199 12.93 -9.23 -3.63
CA GLN A 199 13.27 -7.87 -3.16
C GLN A 199 12.03 -7.00 -2.87
N LEU A 200 10.99 -7.60 -2.30
CA LEU A 200 9.68 -6.96 -2.10
C LEU A 200 9.76 -5.67 -1.26
N ASP A 201 10.57 -5.67 -0.20
CA ASP A 201 10.79 -4.49 0.64
C ASP A 201 11.29 -3.30 -0.18
N ARG A 202 12.26 -3.53 -1.07
CA ARG A 202 12.76 -2.50 -1.99
C ARG A 202 11.72 -2.08 -3.02
N ALA A 203 10.90 -3.01 -3.52
CA ALA A 203 9.83 -2.65 -4.44
C ALA A 203 8.79 -1.71 -3.78
N ILE A 204 8.52 -1.91 -2.48
CA ILE A 204 7.66 -1.05 -1.67
C ILE A 204 8.29 0.32 -1.43
N GLU A 205 9.59 0.37 -1.10
CA GLU A 205 10.34 1.64 -0.95
C GLU A 205 10.31 2.51 -2.22
N TYR A 206 10.25 1.87 -3.40
CA TYR A 206 10.15 2.54 -4.70
C TYR A 206 8.69 2.76 -5.16
N GLU A 207 7.71 2.51 -4.29
CA GLU A 207 6.28 2.69 -4.54
C GLU A 207 5.78 1.92 -5.79
N PHE A 208 6.39 0.77 -6.09
CA PHE A 208 5.91 -0.07 -7.18
C PHE A 208 4.55 -0.68 -6.81
N PRO A 209 3.62 -0.81 -7.78
CA PRO A 209 2.34 -1.46 -7.54
C PRO A 209 2.56 -2.93 -7.16
N LEU A 210 2.31 -3.26 -5.89
CA LEU A 210 2.68 -4.52 -5.24
C LEU A 210 2.26 -5.76 -6.04
N ILE A 211 0.96 -5.84 -6.38
CA ILE A 211 0.39 -7.02 -7.04
C ILE A 211 0.98 -7.20 -8.45
N GLU A 212 1.12 -6.10 -9.19
CA GLU A 212 1.75 -6.08 -10.51
C GLU A 212 3.23 -6.42 -10.44
N TYR A 213 3.93 -5.97 -9.41
CA TYR A 213 5.33 -6.29 -9.17
C TYR A 213 5.52 -7.78 -8.90
N ILE A 214 4.72 -8.36 -8.00
CA ILE A 214 4.73 -9.80 -7.71
C ILE A 214 4.47 -10.61 -8.99
N GLY A 215 3.40 -10.29 -9.72
CA GLY A 215 3.09 -10.97 -10.98
C GLY A 215 4.14 -10.78 -12.07
N PHE A 216 4.86 -9.66 -12.05
CA PHE A 216 5.98 -9.39 -12.94
C PHE A 216 7.21 -10.23 -12.58
N TYR A 217 7.55 -10.31 -11.29
CA TYR A 217 8.66 -11.10 -10.77
C TYR A 217 8.51 -12.59 -11.08
N LEU A 218 7.34 -13.17 -10.79
CA LEU A 218 7.07 -14.60 -11.07
C LEU A 218 7.27 -14.95 -12.55
N LYS A 219 6.82 -14.06 -13.45
CA LYS A 219 7.01 -14.23 -14.91
C LYS A 219 8.43 -13.95 -15.39
N ASN A 220 9.21 -13.17 -14.65
CA ASN A 220 10.54 -12.72 -15.05
C ASN A 220 11.50 -12.75 -13.84
N PRO A 221 11.95 -13.94 -13.38
CA PRO A 221 12.88 -14.04 -12.26
C PRO A 221 14.22 -13.32 -12.50
N SER A 222 14.54 -13.00 -13.76
CA SER A 222 15.69 -12.17 -14.15
C SER A 222 15.67 -10.76 -13.53
N VAL A 223 14.55 -10.32 -12.97
CA VAL A 223 14.44 -9.11 -12.15
C VAL A 223 15.47 -9.07 -11.02
N GLU A 224 15.83 -10.21 -10.45
CA GLU A 224 16.90 -10.27 -9.44
C GLU A 224 18.21 -9.68 -9.95
N TYR A 225 18.54 -9.91 -11.24
CA TYR A 225 19.73 -9.36 -11.85
C TYR A 225 19.62 -7.85 -12.02
N LEU A 226 18.43 -7.31 -12.30
CA LEU A 226 18.22 -5.86 -12.37
C LEU A 226 18.49 -5.21 -11.00
N TRP A 227 18.01 -5.82 -9.92
CA TRP A 227 18.31 -5.38 -8.56
C TRP A 227 19.80 -5.48 -8.23
N LYS A 228 20.42 -6.64 -8.52
CA LYS A 228 21.85 -6.90 -8.25
C LYS A 228 22.79 -5.99 -9.04
N SER A 229 22.38 -5.53 -10.22
CA SER A 229 23.16 -4.63 -11.08
C SER A 229 22.77 -3.17 -10.98
N ASN A 230 21.97 -2.80 -9.98
CA ASN A 230 21.51 -1.43 -9.74
C ASN A 230 20.74 -0.80 -10.94
N CYS A 231 20.13 -1.62 -11.80
CA CYS A 231 19.36 -1.17 -12.96
C CYS A 231 17.90 -0.84 -12.60
N ILE A 232 17.68 -0.14 -11.50
CA ILE A 232 16.33 0.08 -10.93
C ILE A 232 15.52 1.03 -11.82
N ARG A 233 16.18 1.95 -12.54
CA ARG A 233 15.52 2.84 -13.52
C ARG A 233 14.72 2.08 -14.57
N LEU A 234 15.17 0.88 -14.99
CA LEU A 234 14.42 0.01 -15.89
C LEU A 234 13.12 -0.51 -15.27
N LEU A 235 13.14 -0.84 -13.97
CA LEU A 235 11.93 -1.22 -13.23
C LEU A 235 10.99 -0.01 -13.10
N CYS A 236 11.51 1.16 -12.74
CA CYS A 236 10.73 2.40 -12.71
C CYS A 236 10.07 2.70 -14.06
N ASP A 237 10.82 2.62 -15.17
CA ASP A 237 10.29 2.79 -16.52
C ASP A 237 9.18 1.78 -16.83
N TYR A 238 9.35 0.51 -16.41
CA TYR A 238 8.36 -0.54 -16.63
C TYR A 238 7.04 -0.24 -15.91
N PHE A 239 7.10 0.14 -14.63
CA PHE A 239 5.91 0.43 -13.82
C PHE A 239 5.30 1.81 -14.11
N ASN A 240 6.07 2.75 -14.67
CA ASN A 240 5.58 4.04 -15.19
C ASN A 240 5.03 3.97 -16.62
N GLY A 241 4.77 2.76 -17.14
CA GLY A 241 4.08 2.56 -18.41
C GLY A 241 4.97 2.48 -19.66
N ARG A 242 6.30 2.56 -19.54
CA ARG A 242 7.26 2.45 -20.66
C ARG A 242 7.67 1.00 -20.93
N LYS A 243 6.70 0.08 -20.86
CA LYS A 243 6.95 -1.37 -20.91
C LYS A 243 7.62 -1.82 -22.19
N ASP A 244 7.27 -1.19 -23.32
CA ASP A 244 7.80 -1.58 -24.63
C ASP A 244 9.26 -1.14 -24.80
N ASP A 245 9.63 0.02 -24.27
CA ASP A 245 11.04 0.45 -24.23
C ASP A 245 11.87 -0.50 -23.35
N VAL A 246 11.36 -0.90 -22.18
CA VAL A 246 12.06 -1.85 -21.31
C VAL A 246 12.26 -3.20 -22.01
N ARG A 247 11.23 -3.73 -22.68
CA ARG A 247 11.33 -4.99 -23.45
C ARG A 247 12.31 -4.89 -24.63
N ARG A 248 12.49 -3.69 -25.18
CA ARG A 248 13.48 -3.43 -26.23
C ARG A 248 14.89 -3.25 -25.68
N ALA A 249 15.03 -2.68 -24.49
CA ALA A 249 16.32 -2.47 -23.82
C ALA A 249 16.92 -3.77 -23.26
N VAL A 250 16.09 -4.63 -22.67
CA VAL A 250 16.55 -5.86 -22.01
C VAL A 250 15.72 -7.07 -22.39
N ASN A 251 16.31 -8.26 -22.33
CA ASN A 251 15.64 -9.53 -22.50
C ASN A 251 15.21 -10.11 -21.15
N LEU A 252 14.01 -9.74 -20.69
CA LEU A 252 13.47 -10.21 -19.39
C LEU A 252 13.26 -11.73 -19.31
N LYS A 253 13.20 -12.43 -20.45
CA LYS A 253 13.13 -13.90 -20.51
C LYS A 253 14.49 -14.59 -20.37
N ALA A 254 15.58 -13.83 -20.28
CA ALA A 254 16.91 -14.40 -20.14
C ALA A 254 17.08 -15.10 -18.79
N LYS A 255 17.71 -16.28 -18.81
CA LYS A 255 18.06 -17.04 -17.59
C LYS A 255 19.40 -16.62 -16.99
N THR A 256 20.19 -15.82 -17.72
CA THR A 256 21.54 -15.41 -17.33
C THR A 256 21.69 -13.90 -17.43
N PHE A 257 22.59 -13.35 -16.59
CA PHE A 257 22.93 -11.93 -16.60
C PHE A 257 23.37 -11.42 -17.98
N LYS A 258 24.26 -12.15 -18.67
CA LYS A 258 24.72 -11.77 -20.02
C LYS A 258 23.57 -11.76 -21.04
N GLY A 259 22.63 -12.70 -20.91
CA GLY A 259 21.46 -12.75 -21.78
C GLY A 259 20.49 -11.60 -21.55
N LEU A 260 20.37 -11.10 -20.31
CA LEU A 260 19.46 -10.02 -19.94
C LEU A 260 19.79 -8.73 -20.69
N PHE A 261 21.07 -8.37 -20.76
CA PHE A 261 21.54 -7.18 -21.47
C PHE A 261 22.03 -7.49 -22.90
N ARG A 262 21.52 -8.57 -23.52
CA ARG A 262 21.77 -8.92 -24.93
C ARG A 262 23.27 -8.95 -25.31
N GLY A 263 24.13 -9.36 -24.38
CA GLY A 263 25.56 -9.47 -24.62
C GLY A 263 26.39 -8.23 -24.28
N ALA A 264 25.81 -7.22 -23.62
CA ALA A 264 26.53 -6.04 -23.15
C ALA A 264 27.82 -6.39 -22.41
N ASP A 265 28.90 -5.67 -22.71
CA ASP A 265 30.20 -5.92 -22.13
C ASP A 265 30.38 -5.24 -20.75
N LYS A 266 31.54 -5.46 -20.11
CA LYS A 266 31.84 -4.89 -18.79
C LYS A 266 31.88 -3.36 -18.77
N ARG A 267 32.21 -2.71 -19.89
CA ARG A 267 32.28 -1.25 -20.00
C ARG A 267 30.88 -0.67 -20.13
N GLU A 268 30.05 -1.27 -20.97
CA GLU A 268 28.64 -0.92 -21.09
C GLU A 268 27.92 -1.02 -19.73
N MET A 269 28.19 -2.09 -18.97
CA MET A 269 27.57 -2.30 -17.65
C MET A 269 27.99 -1.28 -16.58
N LYS A 270 29.01 -0.45 -16.79
CA LYS A 270 29.30 0.69 -15.90
C LYS A 270 28.32 1.85 -16.08
N ILE A 271 27.75 1.96 -17.29
CA ILE A 271 26.90 3.09 -17.69
C ILE A 271 25.43 2.70 -17.63
N ILE A 272 25.07 1.52 -18.14
CA ILE A 272 23.69 1.02 -18.23
C ILE A 272 22.85 1.24 -16.96
N PRO A 273 23.34 0.98 -15.72
CA PRO A 273 22.55 1.18 -14.50
C PRO A 273 22.04 2.62 -14.29
N GLN A 274 22.70 3.59 -14.92
CA GLN A 274 22.39 5.03 -14.81
C GLN A 274 21.37 5.48 -15.87
N LEU A 275 21.06 4.64 -16.85
CA LEU A 275 20.26 5.00 -18.01
C LEU A 275 18.80 4.53 -17.88
N HIS A 276 17.89 5.27 -18.52
CA HIS A 276 16.53 4.86 -18.80
C HIS A 276 16.48 3.85 -19.96
N ALA A 277 15.38 3.11 -20.07
CA ALA A 277 15.21 2.07 -21.08
C ALA A 277 15.46 2.59 -22.51
N ARG A 278 14.90 3.76 -22.84
CA ARG A 278 15.09 4.37 -24.16
C ARG A 278 16.53 4.79 -24.42
N GLU A 279 17.23 5.25 -23.39
CA GLU A 279 18.64 5.65 -23.47
C GLU A 279 19.54 4.43 -23.67
N ILE A 280 19.25 3.32 -23.00
CA ILE A 280 19.97 2.04 -23.17
C ILE A 280 19.88 1.56 -24.62
N ILE A 281 18.71 1.65 -25.26
CA ILE A 281 18.54 1.25 -26.67
C ILE A 281 19.49 2.03 -27.59
N TRP A 282 19.55 3.35 -27.42
CA TRP A 282 20.43 4.21 -28.23
C TRP A 282 21.90 4.03 -27.87
N PHE A 283 22.22 3.98 -26.58
CA PHE A 283 23.58 3.79 -26.08
C PHE A 283 24.18 2.48 -26.62
N HIS A 284 23.46 1.37 -26.49
CA HIS A 284 23.91 0.07 -26.97
C HIS A 284 24.14 0.10 -28.48
N TRP A 285 23.22 0.67 -29.25
CA TRP A 285 23.38 0.77 -30.71
C TRP A 285 24.58 1.64 -31.12
N LEU A 286 24.75 2.82 -30.53
CA LEU A 286 25.86 3.73 -30.82
C LEU A 286 27.22 3.15 -30.39
N TYR A 287 27.25 2.48 -29.24
CA TYR A 287 28.47 1.83 -28.73
C TYR A 287 28.91 0.69 -29.66
N GLN A 288 27.98 -0.18 -30.06
CA GLN A 288 28.27 -1.28 -30.99
C GLN A 288 28.66 -0.80 -32.39
N ALA A 289 28.17 0.37 -32.82
CA ALA A 289 28.60 1.03 -34.05
C ALA A 289 29.97 1.73 -33.94
N GLY A 290 30.59 1.76 -32.75
CA GLY A 290 31.87 2.44 -32.50
C GLY A 290 31.78 3.97 -32.46
N VAL A 291 30.57 4.53 -32.38
CA VAL A 291 30.34 5.99 -32.38
C VAL A 291 30.67 6.61 -31.02
N ILE A 292 30.42 5.87 -29.94
CA ILE A 292 30.68 6.31 -28.58
C ILE A 292 31.56 5.30 -27.84
N ARG A 293 32.25 5.76 -26.80
CA ARG A 293 33.01 4.92 -25.87
C ARG A 293 32.29 4.87 -24.52
N ALA A 294 32.61 3.83 -23.75
CA ALA A 294 32.06 3.58 -22.42
C ALA A 294 33.18 3.70 -21.38
N ASP A 295 33.76 4.89 -21.31
CA ASP A 295 34.81 5.32 -20.37
C ASP A 295 34.25 6.20 -19.24
#